data_AF-A0A966MW78-F1
#
_entry.id   AF-A0A966MW78-F1
#
_cell.length_a   1.000
_cell.length_b   1.000
_cell.length_c   1.000
_cell.angle_alpha   90.00
_cell.angle_beta   90.00
_cell.angle_gamma   90.00
#
_symmetry.space_group_name_H-M   'P 1'
#
loop_
_entity.id
_entity.type
_entity.pdbx_description
1 polymer ?
#
loop_
_entity_poly.entity_id
_entity_poly.type
_entity_poly.pdbx_seq_one_letter_code
_entity_poly.pdbx_strand_id
1 'polypeptide(L)'
;MGDPTSRSKEEISNYNLIIACLEDLQNKFNLEVLDLVPRDNRRNMPREGTIRVTRYQNVRGLSASHVLLFDLSQLEVWCDSIITSSSEKKGPLRNYGYIALSRSRVSTVLVFENNQTEIERFLEESLLMVRQKVLSTSPINHKDKK
;
A
#
# COMPACT_ATOMS: atom_id res chain seq x y z
N MET A 1 -18.10 -38.84 1.99
CA MET A 1 -18.76 -37.60 1.55
C MET A 1 -18.39 -36.52 2.55
N GLY A 2 -17.40 -35.70 2.23
CA GLY A 2 -17.02 -34.54 3.03
C GLY A 2 -16.69 -33.45 2.05
N ASP A 3 -17.61 -32.50 1.87
CA ASP A 3 -17.31 -31.28 1.13
C ASP A 3 -16.59 -30.33 2.07
N PRO A 4 -15.33 -29.95 1.80
CA PRO A 4 -14.74 -28.81 2.45
C PRO A 4 -15.25 -27.57 1.69
N THR A 5 -16.47 -27.12 1.97
CA THR A 5 -16.85 -25.75 1.65
C THR A 5 -16.19 -24.81 2.66
N SER A 6 -14.85 -24.78 2.71
CA SER A 6 -14.19 -23.53 3.05
C SER A 6 -14.39 -22.61 1.85
N ARG A 7 -15.58 -22.02 1.76
CA ARG A 7 -15.72 -20.74 1.07
C ARG A 7 -14.81 -19.79 1.84
N SER A 8 -13.54 -19.73 1.47
CA SER A 8 -12.75 -18.53 1.71
C SER A 8 -13.64 -17.41 1.19
N LYS A 9 -14.10 -16.53 2.08
CA LYS A 9 -14.58 -15.23 1.64
C LYS A 9 -13.39 -14.66 0.87
N GLU A 10 -13.43 -14.72 -0.46
CA GLU A 10 -12.52 -13.92 -1.26
C GLU A 10 -12.84 -12.48 -0.87
N GLU A 11 -11.98 -11.89 -0.04
CA GLU A 11 -12.08 -10.49 0.28
C GLU A 11 -11.98 -9.74 -1.05
N ILE A 12 -13.03 -8.98 -1.34
CA ILE A 12 -13.18 -8.26 -2.61
C ILE A 12 -12.15 -7.12 -2.57
N SER A 13 -11.22 -7.10 -3.53
CA SER A 13 -10.28 -5.98 -3.71
C SER A 13 -11.01 -4.65 -3.84
N ASN A 14 -10.51 -3.65 -3.11
CA ASN A 14 -10.96 -2.28 -3.28
C ASN A 14 -10.48 -1.67 -4.62
N TYR A 15 -9.67 -2.38 -5.42
CA TYR A 15 -9.15 -1.88 -6.69
C TYR A 15 -10.21 -1.30 -7.63
N ASN A 16 -11.32 -2.00 -7.86
CA ASN A 16 -12.38 -1.49 -8.74
C ASN A 16 -13.04 -0.23 -8.19
N LEU A 17 -13.23 -0.15 -6.87
CA LEU A 17 -13.76 1.04 -6.20
C LEU A 17 -12.77 2.21 -6.29
N ILE A 18 -11.48 1.95 -6.07
CA ILE A 18 -10.41 2.94 -6.18
C ILE A 18 -10.34 3.49 -7.60
N ILE A 19 -10.37 2.63 -8.63
CA ILE A 19 -10.37 3.06 -10.03
C ILE A 19 -11.58 3.93 -10.33
N ALA A 20 -12.79 3.51 -9.95
CA ALA A 20 -14.00 4.32 -10.15
C ALA A 20 -13.91 5.70 -9.46
N CYS A 21 -13.43 5.75 -8.21
CA CYS A 21 -13.20 7.01 -7.51
C CYS A 21 -12.16 7.90 -8.21
N LEU A 22 -11.10 7.30 -8.76
CA LEU A 22 -10.06 8.04 -9.48
C LEU A 22 -10.53 8.55 -10.83
N GLU A 23 -11.36 7.80 -11.55
CA GLU A 23 -12.02 8.24 -12.78
C GLU A 23 -12.93 9.45 -12.52
N ASP A 24 -13.70 9.42 -11.43
CA ASP A 24 -14.51 10.57 -10.98
C ASP A 24 -13.64 11.80 -10.68
N LEU A 25 -12.52 11.61 -9.97
CA LEU A 25 -11.57 12.69 -9.68
C LEU A 25 -10.90 13.24 -10.94
N GLN A 26 -10.53 12.36 -11.87
CA GLN A 26 -9.99 12.74 -13.18
C GLN A 26 -10.99 13.60 -13.96
N ASN A 27 -12.26 13.18 -14.03
CA ASN A 27 -13.30 13.92 -14.73
C ASN A 27 -13.61 15.26 -14.06
N LYS A 28 -13.60 15.31 -12.72
CA LYS A 28 -13.97 16.51 -11.95
C LYS A 28 -12.86 17.57 -11.87
N PHE A 29 -11.61 17.13 -11.80
CA PHE A 29 -10.47 18.01 -11.52
C PHE A 29 -9.44 18.03 -12.65
N ASN A 30 -9.71 17.34 -13.77
CA ASN A 30 -8.79 17.20 -14.90
C ASN A 30 -7.41 16.66 -14.47
N LEU A 31 -7.43 15.68 -13.57
CA LEU A 31 -6.22 15.02 -13.06
C LEU A 31 -5.83 13.87 -13.98
N GLU A 32 -4.52 13.67 -14.16
CA GLU A 32 -4.03 12.50 -14.87
C GLU A 32 -3.97 11.30 -13.91
N VAL A 33 -4.65 10.21 -14.25
CA VAL A 33 -4.56 8.93 -13.54
C VAL A 33 -3.87 7.92 -14.45
N LEU A 34 -2.88 7.23 -13.88
CA LEU A 34 -2.14 6.18 -14.56
C LEU A 34 -2.27 4.87 -13.78
N ASP A 35 -3.06 3.95 -14.33
CA ASP A 35 -3.18 2.60 -13.81
C ASP A 35 -2.05 1.70 -14.33
N LEU A 36 -1.10 1.38 -13.46
CA LEU A 36 0.08 0.54 -13.74
C LEU A 36 -0.18 -0.94 -13.42
N VAL A 37 -1.41 -1.31 -13.03
CA VAL A 37 -1.76 -2.70 -12.73
C VAL A 37 -1.68 -3.57 -13.99
N PRO A 38 -2.30 -3.19 -15.14
CA PRO A 38 -2.08 -3.87 -16.42
C PRO A 38 -0.60 -3.78 -16.83
N ARG A 39 -0.04 -4.91 -17.31
CA ARG A 39 1.39 -4.97 -17.69
C ARG A 39 1.76 -3.98 -18.79
N ASP A 40 0.86 -3.74 -19.73
CA ASP A 40 1.09 -2.88 -20.89
C ASP A 40 1.29 -1.41 -20.49
N ASN A 41 0.64 -0.98 -19.40
CA ASN A 41 0.70 0.41 -18.92
C ASN A 41 1.99 0.72 -18.16
N ARG A 42 2.79 -0.29 -17.78
CA ARG A 42 4.01 -0.09 -16.97
C ARG A 42 5.12 0.69 -17.67
N ARG A 43 5.05 0.82 -19.00
CA ARG A 43 6.00 1.59 -19.81
C ARG A 43 5.67 3.08 -19.87
N ASN A 44 4.48 3.47 -19.43
CA ASN A 44 4.05 4.86 -19.48
C ASN A 44 4.84 5.67 -18.44
N MET A 45 5.47 6.75 -18.91
CA MET A 45 6.24 7.64 -18.04
C MET A 45 5.27 8.58 -17.30
N PRO A 46 5.23 8.56 -15.96
CA PRO A 46 4.35 9.45 -15.21
C PRO A 46 4.84 10.89 -15.29
N ARG A 47 3.90 11.82 -15.41
CA ARG A 47 4.16 13.26 -15.39
C ARG A 47 4.04 13.79 -13.96
N GLU A 48 4.45 15.03 -13.76
CA GLU A 48 4.19 15.73 -12.51
C GLU A 48 2.68 15.92 -12.34
N GLY A 49 2.17 15.67 -11.12
CA GLY A 49 0.73 15.74 -10.83
C GLY A 49 -0.07 14.48 -11.16
N THR A 50 0.55 13.44 -11.73
CA THR A 50 -0.15 12.17 -12.05
C THR A 50 -0.41 11.32 -10.79
N ILE A 51 -1.66 10.89 -10.61
CA ILE A 51 -2.01 9.84 -9.63
C ILE A 51 -1.71 8.48 -10.25
N ARG A 52 -1.06 7.58 -9.49
CA ARG A 52 -0.67 6.25 -9.98
C ARG A 52 -1.31 5.17 -9.12
N VAL A 53 -1.89 4.17 -9.78
CA VAL A 53 -2.36 2.94 -9.13
C VAL A 53 -1.42 1.80 -9.49
N THR A 54 -0.99 1.02 -8.50
CA THR A 54 -0.04 -0.08 -8.72
C THR A 54 -0.21 -1.14 -7.64
N ARG A 55 0.14 -2.39 -7.99
CA ARG A 55 0.25 -3.48 -7.01
C ARG A 55 1.55 -3.36 -6.21
N TYR A 56 1.55 -3.87 -4.97
CA TYR A 56 2.72 -3.94 -4.09
C TYR A 56 3.95 -4.58 -4.75
N GLN A 57 3.75 -5.59 -5.62
CA GLN A 57 4.82 -6.31 -6.31
C GLN A 57 5.58 -5.42 -7.31
N ASN A 58 4.97 -4.33 -7.78
CA ASN A 58 5.50 -3.48 -8.85
C ASN A 58 5.99 -2.11 -8.36
N VAL A 59 5.92 -1.82 -7.06
CA VAL A 59 6.26 -0.48 -6.56
C VAL A 59 7.76 -0.22 -6.50
N ARG A 60 8.60 -1.25 -6.68
CA ARG A 60 10.06 -1.11 -6.65
C ARG A 60 10.52 -0.14 -7.75
N GLY A 61 11.33 0.85 -7.37
CA GLY A 61 11.81 1.89 -8.28
C GLY A 61 10.84 3.05 -8.49
N LEU A 62 9.59 2.95 -8.02
CA LEU A 62 8.68 4.08 -7.98
C LEU A 62 8.98 4.97 -6.77
N SER A 63 8.55 6.22 -6.85
CA SER A 63 8.50 7.15 -5.71
C SER A 63 7.36 8.13 -5.90
N ALA A 64 6.73 8.55 -4.80
CA ALA A 64 5.66 9.53 -4.79
C ALA A 64 5.81 10.47 -3.59
N SER A 65 5.23 11.67 -3.67
CA SER A 65 5.15 12.56 -2.51
C SER A 65 4.30 11.93 -1.41
N HIS A 66 3.14 11.40 -1.79
CA HIS A 66 2.18 10.76 -0.90
C HIS A 66 1.90 9.33 -1.38
N VAL A 67 1.76 8.40 -0.44
CA VAL A 67 1.46 6.99 -0.72
C VAL A 67 0.27 6.57 0.14
N LEU A 68 -0.74 5.99 -0.49
CA LEU A 68 -1.89 5.39 0.18
C LEU A 68 -1.81 3.88 0.00
N LEU A 69 -1.89 3.14 1.11
CA LEU A 69 -1.81 1.67 1.12
C LEU A 69 -3.19 1.10 1.44
N PHE A 70 -3.73 0.36 0.48
CA PHE A 70 -5.02 -0.35 0.54
C PHE A 70 -4.80 -1.87 0.46
N ASP A 71 -5.84 -2.65 0.75
CA ASP A 71 -5.91 -4.10 0.55
C ASP A 71 -4.71 -4.86 1.17
N LEU A 72 -4.27 -4.44 2.36
CA LEU A 72 -3.14 -5.05 3.05
C LEU A 72 -3.43 -6.51 3.44
N SER A 73 -4.68 -6.81 3.81
CA SER A 73 -5.17 -8.17 4.03
C SER A 73 -4.96 -9.09 2.82
N GLN A 74 -5.25 -8.58 1.62
CA GLN A 74 -5.09 -9.34 0.38
C GLN A 74 -3.62 -9.56 0.02
N LEU A 75 -2.74 -8.61 0.38
CA LEU A 75 -1.30 -8.81 0.24
C LEU A 75 -0.82 -9.96 1.14
N GLU A 76 -1.31 -10.06 2.37
CA GLU A 76 -1.02 -11.15 3.30
C GLU A 76 -1.50 -12.49 2.76
N VAL A 77 -2.79 -12.59 2.39
CA VAL A 77 -3.38 -13.78 1.76
C VAL A 77 -2.60 -14.20 0.50
N TRP A 78 -2.19 -13.23 -0.33
CA TRP A 78 -1.39 -13.52 -1.52
C TRP A 78 -0.01 -14.08 -1.17
N CYS A 79 0.67 -13.53 -0.15
CA CYS A 79 1.96 -14.04 0.32
C CYS A 79 1.84 -15.48 0.84
N ASP A 80 0.78 -15.76 1.59
CA ASP A 80 0.56 -17.05 2.26
C ASP A 80 -0.01 -18.14 1.33
N SER A 81 -0.60 -17.75 0.20
CA SER A 81 -1.16 -18.72 -0.74
C SER A 81 -0.09 -19.68 -1.29
N ILE A 82 -0.37 -20.98 -1.20
CA ILE A 82 0.52 -22.10 -1.64
C ILE A 82 0.66 -22.16 -3.17
N ILE A 83 -0.11 -21.35 -3.90
CA ILE A 83 -0.17 -21.36 -5.37
C ILE A 83 1.22 -21.04 -5.94
N THR A 84 1.84 -22.09 -6.45
CA THR A 84 3.20 -22.18 -7.01
C THR A 84 3.21 -22.04 -8.53
N SER A 85 2.09 -21.65 -9.14
CA SER A 85 1.94 -21.50 -10.58
C SER A 85 2.28 -20.09 -11.11
N SER A 86 2.53 -19.11 -10.23
CA SER A 86 2.90 -17.76 -10.66
C SER A 86 4.41 -17.65 -10.89
N SER A 87 4.81 -17.28 -12.11
CA SER A 87 6.16 -16.84 -12.50
C SER A 87 6.76 -15.70 -11.65
N GLU A 88 6.03 -15.16 -10.69
CA GLU A 88 6.46 -14.13 -9.75
C GLU A 88 6.99 -14.77 -8.46
N LYS A 89 8.29 -14.61 -8.22
CA LYS A 89 8.92 -14.99 -6.94
C LYS A 89 8.31 -14.17 -5.81
N LYS A 90 7.60 -14.80 -4.89
CA LYS A 90 7.07 -14.15 -3.69
C LYS A 90 8.22 -13.86 -2.72
N GLY A 91 8.39 -12.59 -2.33
CA GLY A 91 9.26 -12.21 -1.23
C GLY A 91 8.56 -12.33 0.13
N PRO A 92 9.30 -12.15 1.24
CA PRO A 92 8.72 -12.06 2.58
C PRO A 92 7.67 -10.94 2.67
N LEU A 93 6.55 -11.19 3.35
CA LEU A 93 5.43 -10.24 3.52
C LEU A 93 5.90 -8.85 3.98
N ARG A 94 6.72 -8.81 5.05
CA ARG A 94 7.27 -7.56 5.60
C ARG A 94 8.13 -6.77 4.61
N ASN A 95 8.77 -7.43 3.65
CA ASN A 95 9.56 -6.73 2.62
C ASN A 95 8.65 -5.89 1.72
N TYR A 96 7.47 -6.38 1.35
CA TYR A 96 6.52 -5.59 0.57
C TYR A 96 6.05 -4.36 1.36
N GLY A 97 5.78 -4.53 2.65
CA GLY A 97 5.47 -3.41 3.55
C GLY A 97 6.59 -2.37 3.61
N TYR A 98 7.83 -2.78 3.88
CA TYR A 98 8.98 -1.87 3.90
C TYR A 98 9.20 -1.17 2.57
N ILE A 99 9.13 -1.90 1.46
CA ILE A 99 9.30 -1.32 0.13
C ILE A 99 8.22 -0.27 -0.09
N ALA A 100 6.96 -0.56 0.23
CA ALA A 100 5.84 0.37 0.09
C ALA A 100 6.03 1.64 0.94
N LEU A 101 6.40 1.50 2.23
CA LEU A 101 6.69 2.64 3.10
C LEU A 101 7.80 3.53 2.53
N SER A 102 8.87 2.93 2.00
CA SER A 102 10.01 3.66 1.44
C SER A 102 9.72 4.38 0.12
N ARG A 103 8.52 4.22 -0.47
CA ARG A 103 8.16 4.92 -1.71
C ARG A 103 7.67 6.34 -1.46
N SER A 104 7.24 6.64 -0.23
CA SER A 104 6.78 7.97 0.15
C SER A 104 7.94 8.89 0.47
N ARG A 105 7.84 10.14 0.02
CA ARG A 105 8.78 11.22 0.36
C ARG A 105 8.24 12.15 1.45
N VAL A 106 6.91 12.25 1.58
CA VAL A 106 6.27 13.23 2.47
C VAL A 106 5.34 12.54 3.46
N SER A 107 4.34 11.77 2.98
CA SER A 107 3.42 11.07 3.89
C SER A 107 2.93 9.74 3.37
N THR A 108 2.66 8.83 4.30
CA THR A 108 2.04 7.53 4.02
C THR A 108 0.74 7.43 4.81
N VAL A 109 -0.33 7.03 4.14
CA VAL A 109 -1.63 6.74 4.76
C VAL A 109 -1.85 5.24 4.67
N LEU A 110 -2.08 4.62 5.82
CA LEU A 110 -2.49 3.22 5.91
C LEU A 110 -4.02 3.18 6.03
N VAL A 111 -4.66 2.35 5.22
CA VAL A 111 -6.10 2.10 5.30
C VAL A 111 -6.28 0.72 5.90
N PHE A 112 -6.72 0.69 7.16
CA PHE A 112 -6.94 -0.56 7.88
C PHE A 112 -8.36 -1.07 7.68
N GLU A 113 -8.48 -2.39 7.59
CA GLU A 113 -9.75 -3.09 7.61
C GLU A 113 -10.16 -3.44 9.05
N ASN A 114 -11.40 -3.92 9.24
CA ASN A 114 -11.95 -4.15 10.57
C ASN A 114 -11.15 -5.16 11.43
N ASN A 115 -10.49 -6.12 10.77
CA ASN A 115 -9.66 -7.13 11.43
C ASN A 115 -8.20 -6.90 11.04
N GLN A 116 -7.37 -6.55 12.02
CA GLN A 116 -5.99 -6.19 11.75
C GLN A 116 -5.12 -7.43 11.45
N THR A 117 -4.55 -7.46 10.26
CA THR A 117 -3.64 -8.49 9.75
C THR A 117 -2.22 -8.37 10.33
N GLU A 118 -1.35 -9.36 10.10
CA GLU A 118 0.06 -9.27 10.54
C GLU A 118 0.75 -8.07 9.87
N ILE A 119 0.56 -7.89 8.57
CA ILE A 119 1.18 -6.80 7.82
C ILE A 119 0.71 -5.43 8.30
N GLU A 120 -0.58 -5.29 8.63
CA GLU A 120 -1.13 -4.03 9.15
C GLU A 120 -0.52 -3.67 10.51
N ARG A 121 -0.45 -4.64 11.43
CA ARG A 121 0.22 -4.45 12.74
C ARG A 121 1.67 -4.05 12.57
N PHE A 122 2.39 -4.78 11.72
CA PHE A 122 3.80 -4.50 11.44
C PHE A 122 4.02 -3.07 10.86
N LEU A 123 3.16 -2.64 9.94
CA LEU A 123 3.24 -1.30 9.34
C LEU A 123 2.89 -0.21 10.35
N GLU A 124 1.87 -0.42 11.18
CA GLU A 124 1.49 0.50 12.26
C GLU A 124 2.63 0.69 13.26
N GLU A 125 3.19 -0.41 13.78
CA GLU A 125 4.32 -0.39 14.70
C GLU A 125 5.53 0.34 14.10
N SER A 126 5.84 0.06 12.83
CA SER A 126 6.93 0.72 12.11
C SER A 126 6.74 2.24 12.04
N LEU A 127 5.53 2.71 11.74
CA LEU A 127 5.22 4.14 11.70
C LEU A 127 5.23 4.79 13.09
N LEU A 128 4.73 4.08 14.12
CA LEU A 128 4.77 4.55 15.50
C LEU A 128 6.21 4.72 16.00
N MET A 129 7.10 3.78 15.69
CA MET A 129 8.53 3.88 16.02
C MET A 129 9.18 5.11 15.35
N VAL A 130 8.90 5.35 14.07
CA VAL A 130 9.40 6.53 13.35
C VAL A 130 8.89 7.81 14.00
N ARG A 131 7.58 7.88 14.30
CA ARG A 131 6.97 9.04 14.96
C ARG A 131 7.62 9.32 16.32
N GLN A 132 7.79 8.30 17.16
CA GLN A 132 8.44 8.45 18.47
C GLN A 132 9.87 8.96 18.34
N LYS A 133 10.64 8.43 17.38
CA LYS A 133 12.01 8.88 17.10
C LYS A 133 12.07 10.34 16.63
N VAL A 134 11.15 10.77 15.78
CA VAL A 134 11.06 12.17 15.34
C VAL A 134 10.72 13.09 16.52
N LEU A 135 9.77 12.67 17.37
CA LEU A 135 9.39 13.45 18.55
C LEU A 135 10.53 13.54 19.58
N SER A 136 11.30 12.47 19.80
CA SER A 136 12.43 12.48 20.75
C SER A 136 13.64 13.28 20.27
N THR A 137 13.77 13.48 18.96
CA THR A 137 14.85 14.26 18.35
C THR A 137 14.44 15.70 18.01
N SER A 138 13.17 16.06 18.22
CA SER A 138 12.67 17.41 17.97
C SER A 138 13.11 18.36 19.11
N PRO A 139 13.79 19.49 18.80
CA PRO A 139 14.40 20.38 19.81
C PRO A 139 13.41 21.25 20.62
N ILE A 140 12.16 20.83 20.79
CA ILE A 140 11.10 21.67 21.38
C ILE A 140 11.02 21.58 22.91
N ASN A 141 11.71 20.64 23.57
CA ASN A 141 11.45 20.34 24.99
C ASN A 141 12.49 20.84 26.02
N HIS A 142 13.08 22.03 25.82
CA HIS A 142 13.87 22.71 26.86
C HIS A 142 13.68 24.24 26.85
N LYS A 143 12.44 24.71 26.92
CA LYS A 143 12.12 26.02 27.51
C LYS A 143 10.91 25.81 28.37
N ASP A 144 11.15 25.57 29.66
CA ASP A 144 10.29 25.89 30.81
C ASP A 144 10.77 25.10 32.03
N LYS A 145 11.98 25.47 32.49
CA LYS A 145 12.36 25.35 33.91
C LYS A 145 13.18 26.58 34.24
N LYS A 146 12.49 27.65 34.64
CA LYS A 146 13.03 28.68 35.52
C LYS A 146 12.02 28.89 36.64
#